data_AF-A0A0L8GYW3-F1
#
_entry.id   AF-A0A0L8GYW3-F1
#
_cell.length_a   1.000
_cell.length_b   1.000
_cell.length_c   1.000
_cell.angle_alpha   90.00
_cell.angle_beta   90.00
_cell.angle_gamma   90.00
#
_symmetry.space_group_name_H-M   'P 1'
#
loop_
_entity.id
_entity.type
_entity.pdbx_description
1 polymer ?
#
loop_
_entity_poly.entity_id
_entity_poly.type
_entity_poly.pdbx_seq_one_letter_code
_entity_poly.pdbx_strand_id
1 'polypeptide(L)' 'MLKQFRWFHPNIWGIDAESLLMERGFDGSFLARPSMSNQGDFTLSVR' A
#
# COMPACT_ATOMS: atom_id res chain seq x y z
N MET A 1 6.34 21.37 -7.31
CA MET A 1 6.79 19.99 -7.58
C MET A 1 5.70 19.06 -7.06
N LEU A 2 4.83 18.52 -7.91
CA LEU A 2 3.77 17.62 -7.45
C LEU A 2 4.44 16.34 -6.95
N LYS A 3 4.32 16.08 -5.64
CA LYS A 3 4.83 14.87 -5.00
C LYS A 3 4.07 13.70 -5.63
N GLN A 4 4.70 12.93 -6.51
CA GLN A 4 4.11 11.70 -7.02
C GLN A 4 3.97 10.73 -5.84
N PHE A 5 2.82 10.75 -5.18
CA PHE A 5 2.44 9.67 -4.29
C PHE A 5 2.14 8.46 -5.18
N ARG A 6 3.15 7.60 -5.35
CA ARG A 6 2.96 6.32 -6.03
C ARG A 6 2.02 5.51 -5.15
N TRP A 7 0.75 5.40 -5.55
CA TRP A 7 -0.25 4.57 -4.88
C TRP A 7 0.01 3.08 -5.08
N PHE A 8 0.83 2.71 -6.07
CA PHE A 8 1.25 1.32 -6.29
C PHE A 8 2.65 1.09 -5.76
N HIS A 9 2.78 0.08 -4.90
CA HIS A 9 4.05 -0.32 -4.30
C HIS A 9 4.34 -1.80 -4.63
N PRO A 10 5.20 -2.08 -5.63
CA PRO A 10 5.42 -3.45 -6.12
C PRO A 10 6.19 -4.36 -5.14
N ASN A 11 6.87 -3.79 -4.15
CA ASN A 11 7.85 -4.50 -3.31
C ASN A 11 7.56 -4.39 -1.81
N ILE A 12 6.29 -4.33 -1.40
CA ILE A 12 5.91 -4.19 0.03
C ILE A 12 4.92 -5.26 0.41
N TRP A 13 5.06 -5.75 1.63
CA TRP A 13 4.22 -6.82 2.17
C TRP A 13 3.10 -6.24 3.04
N GLY A 14 2.18 -7.10 3.47
CA GLY A 14 1.02 -6.67 4.27
C GLY A 14 1.40 -5.89 5.52
N ILE A 15 2.41 -6.37 6.26
CA ILE A 15 2.87 -5.73 7.50
C ILE A 15 3.55 -4.38 7.25
N ASP A 16 4.30 -4.25 6.16
CA ASP A 16 4.96 -3.00 5.79
C ASP A 16 3.94 -1.97 5.29
N ALA A 17 2.90 -2.44 4.59
CA ALA A 17 1.78 -1.60 4.16
C ALA A 17 1.01 -1.02 5.35
N GLU A 18 0.72 -1.86 6.34
CA GLU A 18 0.06 -1.45 7.58
C GLU A 18 0.90 -0.41 8.33
N SER A 19 2.18 -0.71 8.57
CA SER A 19 3.12 0.21 9.24
C SER A 19 3.20 1.56 8.52
N LEU A 20 3.33 1.55 7.19
CA LEU A 20 3.41 2.77 6.39
C LEU A 20 2.12 3.62 6.48
N LEU A 21 0.96 2.97 6.40
CA LEU A 21 -0.33 3.64 6.52
C LEU A 21 -0.54 4.20 7.93
N MET A 22 -0.12 3.49 8.97
CA MET A 22 -0.20 3.95 10.36
C MET A 22 0.76 5.12 10.66
N GLU A 23 1.98 5.10 10.13
CA GLU A 23 2.97 6.15 10.36
C GLU A 23 2.72 7.42 9.53
N ARG A 24 2.24 7.27 8.30
CA ARG A 24 2.23 8.38 7.31
C ARG A 24 0.89 8.64 6.67
N GLY A 25 -0.06 7.72 6.81
CA GLY A 25 -1.43 7.87 6.30
C GLY A 25 -2.31 8.70 7.24
N PHE A 26 -3.47 9.05 6.71
CA PHE A 26 -4.64 9.59 7.40
C PHE A 26 -5.85 8.73 7.02
N ASP A 27 -7.01 8.92 7.64
CA ASP A 27 -8.21 8.12 7.36
C ASP A 27 -8.56 8.13 5.85
N GLY A 28 -8.73 6.94 5.27
CA GLY A 28 -8.95 6.78 3.83
C GLY A 28 -7.67 6.81 2.98
N SER A 29 -6.49 6.91 3.59
CA SER A 29 -5.23 6.65 2.89
C SER A 29 -5.18 5.20 2.43
N PHE A 30 -4.67 4.99 1.22
CA PHE A 30 -4.59 3.67 0.62
C PHE A 30 -3.32 3.48 -0.20
N LEU A 31 -2.97 2.21 -0.42
CA LEU A 31 -2.00 1.79 -1.42
C LEU A 31 -2.38 0.43 -2.01
N ALA A 32 -1.99 0.20 -3.25
CA ALA A 32 -2.05 -1.09 -3.92
C ALA A 32 -0.68 -1.77 -3.86
N ARG A 33 -0.67 -3.09 -3.64
CA ARG A 33 0.53 -3.95 -3.64
C ARG A 33 0.21 -5.32 -4.24
N PRO A 34 1.20 -6.11 -4.68
CA PRO A 34 0.95 -7.50 -5.06
C PRO A 34 0.35 -8.30 -3.90
N SER A 35 -0.53 -9.24 -4.24
CA SER A 35 -1.07 -10.21 -3.29
C SER A 35 -0.01 -11.27 -2.96
N MET A 36 0.14 -11.58 -1.67
CA MET A 36 1.03 -12.65 -1.20
C MET A 36 0.31 -14.00 -1.14
N SER A 37 -1.02 -14.00 -1.05
CA SER A 37 -1.82 -15.22 -0.94
C SER A 37 -2.24 -15.78 -2.30
N ASN A 38 -2.38 -14.93 -3.32
CA ASN A 38 -2.76 -15.34 -4.66
C ASN A 38 -1.84 -14.70 -5.70
N GLN A 39 -1.01 -15.51 -6.36
CA GLN A 39 -0.01 -15.02 -7.30
C GLN A 39 -0.69 -14.40 -8.53
N GLY A 40 -0.24 -13.20 -8.91
CA GLY A 40 -0.81 -12.44 -10.03
C GLY A 40 -1.91 -11.45 -9.63
N ASP A 41 -2.47 -11.57 -8.43
CA ASP A 41 -3.45 -10.63 -7.91
C ASP A 41 -2.80 -9.43 -7.21
N PHE A 42 -3.63 -8.42 -6.95
CA PHE A 42 -3.29 -7.25 -6.16
C PHE A 42 -4.13 -7.17 -4.89
N THR A 43 -3.59 -6.50 -3.89
CA THR A 43 -4.28 -6.15 -2.64
C THR A 43 -4.34 -4.63 -2.52
N LEU A 44 -5.51 -4.11 -2.17
CA LEU A 44 -5.70 -2.73 -1.72
C LEU A 44 -5.65 -2.70 -0.20
N SER A 45 -4.66 -1.99 0.36
CA SER A 45 -4.54 -1.74 1.80
C SER A 45 -5.03 -0.34 2.10
N VAL A 46 -5.90 -0.19 3.11
CA VAL A 46 -6.57 1.06 3.49
C VAL A 46 -6.40 1.29 4.99
N ARG A 47 -6.26 2.55 5.41
CA ARG A 47 -6.33 2.98 6.80
C ARG A 47 -7.73 3.45 7.16
#